data_AF-A0A344UXP1-F1
#
_entry.id   AF-A0A344UXP1-F1
#
_cell.length_a   1.000
_cell.length_b   1.000
_cell.length_c   1.000
_cell.angle_alpha   90.00
_cell.angle_beta   90.00
_cell.angle_gamma   90.00
#
_symmetry.space_group_name_H-M   'P 1'
#
loop_
_entity.id
_entity.type
_entity.pdbx_description
1 polymer ?
#
loop_
_entity_poly.entity_id
_entity_poly.type
_entity_poly.pdbx_seq_one_letter_code
_entity_poly.pdbx_strand_id
1 'polypeptide(L)'
;MAPTFETEPRFFKDLRALSPTDRRRFRSAVTQFIEDLRRGDGFRKGLRVKRVEGTADIWEMTFAPNGRATWQYGDEVHPGEPHVIWRRVGTHQIFGRP
;
A
#
# COMPACT_ATOMS: atom_id res chain seq x y z
N MET A 1 14.56 -10.10 -7.35
CA MET A 1 13.24 -10.75 -7.40
C MET A 1 12.16 -9.73 -7.00
N ALA A 2 10.88 -10.00 -7.24
CA ALA A 2 9.79 -9.07 -6.92
C ALA A 2 9.18 -9.41 -5.55
N PRO A 3 8.86 -8.42 -4.70
CA PRO A 3 8.17 -8.70 -3.45
C PRO A 3 6.87 -9.44 -3.76
N THR A 4 6.58 -10.45 -2.94
CA THR A 4 5.33 -11.18 -3.04
C THR A 4 4.21 -10.32 -2.43
N PHE A 5 3.00 -10.46 -2.95
CA PHE A 5 1.88 -9.69 -2.44
C PHE A 5 0.58 -10.48 -2.44
N GLU A 6 -0.27 -10.12 -1.50
CA GLU A 6 -1.66 -10.52 -1.42
C GLU A 6 -2.55 -9.29 -1.33
N THR A 7 -3.84 -9.48 -1.58
CA THR A 7 -4.84 -8.43 -1.48
C THR A 7 -6.03 -8.95 -0.69
N GLU A 8 -6.49 -8.22 0.30
CA GLU A 8 -7.75 -8.54 0.97
C GLU A 8 -8.93 -8.37 0.00
N PRO A 9 -10.04 -9.13 0.16
CA PRO A 9 -11.19 -9.03 -0.73
C PRO A 9 -11.75 -7.61 -0.87
N ARG A 10 -11.65 -6.80 0.18
CA ARG A 10 -12.12 -5.41 0.18
C ARG A 10 -11.30 -4.52 -0.74
N PHE A 11 -10.00 -4.78 -0.86
CA PHE A 11 -9.08 -4.02 -1.71
C PHE A 11 -9.56 -3.93 -3.16
N PHE A 12 -10.03 -5.03 -3.74
CA PHE A 12 -10.52 -5.01 -5.14
C PHE A 12 -11.76 -4.15 -5.32
N LYS A 13 -12.69 -4.18 -4.36
CA LYS A 13 -13.90 -3.33 -4.41
C LYS A 13 -13.52 -1.85 -4.35
N ASP A 14 -12.61 -1.53 -3.45
CA ASP A 14 -12.05 -0.21 -3.22
C ASP A 14 -11.29 0.31 -4.47
N LEU A 15 -10.43 -0.53 -5.06
CA LEU A 15 -9.72 -0.22 -6.30
C LEU A 15 -10.68 0.05 -7.47
N ARG A 16 -11.77 -0.72 -7.57
CA ARG A 16 -12.83 -0.51 -8.56
C ARG A 16 -13.66 0.76 -8.29
N ALA A 17 -13.70 1.28 -7.07
CA ALA A 17 -14.39 2.53 -6.78
C ALA A 17 -13.55 3.78 -7.16
N LEU A 18 -12.23 3.64 -7.32
CA LEU A 18 -11.36 4.75 -7.72
C LEU A 18 -11.69 5.29 -9.12
N SER A 19 -11.52 6.60 -9.29
CA SER A 19 -11.52 7.25 -10.60
C SER A 19 -10.39 6.69 -11.49
N PRO A 20 -10.53 6.71 -12.83
CA PRO A 20 -9.45 6.26 -13.73
C PRO A 20 -8.12 6.99 -13.48
N THR A 21 -8.18 8.28 -13.16
CA THR A 21 -6.99 9.09 -12.85
C THR A 21 -6.33 8.64 -11.56
N ASP A 22 -7.09 8.39 -10.51
CA ASP A 22 -6.55 7.93 -9.23
C ASP A 22 -6.03 6.50 -9.31
N ARG A 23 -6.63 5.62 -10.13
CA ARG A 23 -6.06 4.30 -10.42
C ARG A 23 -4.69 4.39 -11.10
N ARG A 24 -4.50 5.31 -12.05
CA ARG A 24 -3.18 5.52 -12.69
C ARG A 24 -2.15 6.02 -11.69
N ARG A 25 -2.53 6.98 -10.84
CA ARG A 25 -1.68 7.49 -9.76
C ARG A 25 -1.31 6.38 -8.76
N PHE A 26 -2.29 5.57 -8.35
CA PHE A 26 -2.06 4.42 -7.48
C PHE A 26 -1.07 3.43 -8.09
N ARG A 27 -1.24 3.04 -9.36
CA ARG A 27 -0.30 2.14 -10.05
C ARG A 27 1.12 2.71 -10.08
N SER A 28 1.26 4.01 -10.40
CA SER A 28 2.56 4.67 -10.37
C SER A 28 3.19 4.65 -8.97
N ALA A 29 2.41 4.94 -7.92
CA ALA A 29 2.88 4.86 -6.54
C ALA A 29 3.27 3.43 -6.12
N VAL A 30 2.54 2.40 -6.58
CA VAL A 30 2.90 0.99 -6.32
C VAL A 30 4.23 0.63 -6.98
N THR A 31 4.51 1.11 -8.20
CA THR A 31 5.83 0.91 -8.82
C THR A 31 6.95 1.50 -7.95
N GLN A 32 6.76 2.75 -7.50
CA GLN A 32 7.72 3.43 -6.63
C GLN A 32 7.90 2.72 -5.28
N PHE A 33 6.79 2.24 -4.71
CA PHE A 33 6.78 1.48 -3.47
C PHE A 33 7.58 0.18 -3.60
N ILE A 34 7.39 -0.57 -4.68
CA ILE A 34 8.12 -1.82 -4.94
C ILE A 34 9.62 -1.56 -5.11
N GLU A 35 9.99 -0.50 -5.81
CA GLU A 35 11.40 -0.09 -5.97
C GLU A 35 12.04 0.19 -4.60
N ASP A 36 11.38 1.00 -3.77
CA ASP A 36 11.89 1.38 -2.45
C ASP A 36 11.95 0.17 -1.50
N LEU A 37 10.94 -0.69 -1.55
CA LEU A 37 10.89 -1.92 -0.75
C LEU A 37 12.04 -2.88 -1.10
N ARG A 38 12.37 -3.00 -2.39
CA ARG A 38 13.53 -3.80 -2.84
C ARG A 38 14.86 -3.20 -2.42
N ARG A 39 14.95 -1.88 -2.34
CA ARG A 39 16.17 -1.17 -1.94
C ARG A 39 16.44 -1.33 -0.44
N GLY A 40 15.40 -1.44 0.38
CA GLY A 40 15.50 -1.79 1.80
C GLY A 40 16.04 -0.69 2.72
N ASP A 41 16.30 0.50 2.21
CA ASP A 41 16.84 1.66 2.94
C ASP A 41 15.77 2.73 3.25
N GLY A 42 14.49 2.38 3.04
CA GLY A 42 13.32 3.19 3.35
C GLY A 42 12.60 3.75 2.12
N PHE A 43 11.41 4.31 2.38
CA PHE A 43 10.52 4.83 1.35
C PHE A 43 10.79 6.29 1.03
N ARG A 44 10.63 6.65 -0.25
CA ARG A 44 10.68 8.05 -0.70
C ARG A 44 9.60 8.88 -0.01
N LYS A 45 9.95 10.11 0.37
CA LYS A 45 9.07 11.02 1.14
C LYS A 45 7.70 11.27 0.47
N GLY A 46 7.64 11.23 -0.86
CA GLY A 46 6.41 11.43 -1.62
C GLY A 46 5.32 10.40 -1.33
N LEU A 47 5.69 9.16 -0.98
CA LEU A 47 4.76 8.10 -0.60
C LEU A 47 4.23 8.27 0.82
N ARG A 48 4.88 9.08 1.66
CA ARG A 48 4.49 9.34 3.06
C ARG A 48 4.16 8.06 3.84
N VAL A 49 4.98 7.02 3.66
CA VAL A 49 4.78 5.74 4.34
C VAL A 49 4.97 5.92 5.84
N LYS A 50 3.99 5.49 6.63
CA LYS A 50 4.03 5.49 8.09
C LYS A 50 3.03 4.49 8.65
N ARG A 51 3.15 4.17 9.95
CA ARG A 51 2.16 3.32 10.65
C ARG A 51 0.86 4.09 10.82
N VAL A 52 -0.27 3.39 10.65
CA VAL A 52 -1.59 3.93 10.99
C VAL A 52 -1.69 4.02 12.51
N GLU A 53 -2.09 5.18 13.00
CA GLU A 53 -2.21 5.43 14.44
C GLU A 53 -3.21 4.46 15.09
N GLY A 54 -2.86 3.93 16.27
CA GLY A 54 -3.68 2.96 16.99
C GLY A 54 -3.61 1.53 16.44
N THR A 55 -2.74 1.25 15.46
CA THR A 55 -2.53 -0.10 14.91
C THR A 55 -1.09 -0.58 15.13
N ALA A 56 -0.93 -1.88 15.33
CA ALA A 56 0.38 -2.48 15.64
C ALA A 56 1.18 -2.84 14.38
N ASP A 57 0.54 -3.06 13.24
CA ASP A 57 1.12 -3.69 12.06
C ASP A 57 0.61 -3.08 10.74
N ILE A 58 -0.37 -2.16 10.78
CA ILE A 58 -0.91 -1.53 9.59
C ILE A 58 -0.13 -0.27 9.25
N TRP A 59 0.25 -0.18 7.99
CA TRP A 59 0.95 0.94 7.38
C TRP A 59 0.02 1.63 6.39
N GLU A 60 0.24 2.93 6.20
CA GLU A 60 -0.40 3.72 5.16
C GLU A 60 0.62 4.23 4.14
N MET A 61 0.15 4.57 2.95
CA MET A 61 0.88 5.37 1.97
C MET A 61 -0.06 6.33 1.22
N THR A 62 0.52 7.40 0.70
CA THR A 62 -0.14 8.40 -0.16
C THR A 62 0.22 8.14 -1.62
N PHE A 63 -0.79 8.10 -2.50
CA PHE A 63 -0.58 8.00 -3.96
C PHE A 63 -1.14 9.18 -4.76
N ALA A 64 -1.96 10.02 -4.12
CA ALA A 64 -2.56 11.23 -4.68
C ALA A 64 -2.86 12.22 -3.53
N PRO A 65 -3.17 13.51 -3.77
CA PRO A 65 -3.47 14.46 -2.70
C PRO A 65 -4.44 13.91 -1.64
N ASN A 66 -5.54 13.32 -2.10
CA ASN A 66 -6.52 12.65 -1.25
C ASN A 66 -6.43 11.13 -1.25
N GLY A 67 -5.52 10.53 -2.05
CA GLY A 67 -5.41 9.09 -2.22
C GLY A 67 -4.59 8.44 -1.11
N ARG A 68 -5.12 7.37 -0.52
CA ARG A 68 -4.49 6.59 0.54
C ARG A 68 -4.60 5.09 0.24
N ALA A 69 -3.60 4.33 0.62
CA ALA A 69 -3.66 2.88 0.65
C ALA A 69 -3.13 2.38 1.99
N THR A 70 -3.77 1.35 2.54
CA THR A 70 -3.30 0.64 3.74
C THR A 70 -2.80 -0.74 3.37
N TRP A 71 -1.75 -1.17 4.06
CA TRP A 71 -1.08 -2.45 3.84
C TRP A 71 -0.40 -2.90 5.12
N GLN A 72 -0.01 -4.16 5.18
CA GLN A 72 0.82 -4.70 6.25
C GLN A 72 1.85 -5.67 5.69
N TYR A 73 2.87 -5.96 6.49
CA TYR A 73 3.75 -7.08 6.22
C TYR A 73 3.03 -8.38 6.59
N GLY A 74 3.11 -9.39 5.73
CA GLY A 74 2.77 -10.77 6.08
C GLY A 74 4.02 -11.62 6.26
N ASP A 75 3.82 -12.92 6.49
CA ASP A 75 4.92 -13.88 6.57
C ASP A 75 5.65 -13.98 5.22
N GLU A 76 6.97 -14.17 5.25
CA GLU A 76 7.77 -14.33 4.04
C GLU A 76 7.32 -15.57 3.26
N VAL A 77 6.90 -15.35 2.00
CA VAL A 77 6.59 -16.45 1.07
C VAL A 77 7.88 -17.02 0.45
N HIS A 78 8.88 -16.16 0.25
CA HIS A 78 10.22 -16.55 -0.18
C HIS A 78 11.25 -15.99 0.80
N PRO A 79 12.29 -16.76 1.17
CA PRO A 79 13.30 -16.30 2.12
C PRO A 79 13.98 -14.99 1.70
N GLY A 80 13.94 -14.00 2.60
CA GLY A 80 14.55 -12.69 2.39
C GLY A 80 13.76 -11.77 1.45
N GLU A 81 12.55 -12.13 1.05
CA GLU A 81 11.64 -11.28 0.29
C GLU A 81 10.48 -10.79 1.15
N PRO A 82 10.33 -9.46 1.32
CA PRO A 82 9.18 -8.92 2.02
C PRO A 82 7.86 -9.34 1.34
N HIS A 83 6.91 -9.81 2.14
CA HIS A 83 5.54 -10.07 1.71
C HIS A 83 4.61 -8.93 2.11
N VAL A 84 3.83 -8.42 1.15
CA VAL A 84 2.92 -7.28 1.36
C VAL A 84 1.48 -7.69 1.19
N ILE A 85 0.66 -7.45 2.21
CA ILE A 85 -0.78 -7.66 2.17
C ILE A 85 -1.47 -6.30 2.00
N TRP A 86 -2.07 -6.06 0.84
CA TRP A 86 -2.85 -4.85 0.57
C TRP A 86 -4.24 -4.95 1.20
N ARG A 87 -4.58 -4.01 2.08
CA ARG A 87 -5.85 -4.01 2.82
C ARG A 87 -6.90 -3.15 2.12
N ARG A 88 -6.66 -1.84 2.02
CA ARG A 88 -7.62 -0.84 1.50
C ARG A 88 -6.94 0.13 0.53
N VAL A 89 -7.72 0.71 -0.39
CA VAL A 89 -7.27 1.80 -1.26
C VAL A 89 -8.41 2.78 -1.52
N GLY A 90 -8.18 4.07 -1.40
CA GLY A 90 -9.28 5.02 -1.49
C GLY A 90 -8.87 6.42 -1.14
N THR A 91 -9.81 7.17 -0.59
CA THR A 91 -9.54 8.45 0.05
C THR A 91 -9.35 8.27 1.55
N HIS A 92 -9.31 9.37 2.31
CA HIS A 92 -9.26 9.34 3.79
C HIS A 92 -10.35 8.46 4.46
N GLN A 93 -11.44 8.15 3.77
CA GLN A 93 -12.53 7.31 4.30
C GLN A 93 -12.11 5.87 4.63
N ILE A 94 -11.01 5.37 4.07
CA ILE A 94 -10.57 3.99 4.32
C ILE A 94 -10.08 3.76 5.76
N PHE A 95 -9.66 4.82 6.47
CA PHE A 95 -9.16 4.73 7.84
C PHE A 95 -10.24 4.42 8.89
N GLY A 96 -11.53 4.50 8.54
CA GLY A 96 -12.59 4.06 9.45
C GLY A 96 -12.60 2.54 9.68
N ARG A 97 -12.00 1.76 8.76
CA ARG A 97 -11.77 0.31 8.86
C ARG A 97 -10.51 -0.05 8.06
N PRO A 98 -9.31 0.25 8.60
CA PRO A 98 -8.06 0.23 7.84
C PRO A 98 -7.57 -1.17 7.42
#